data_AF-A0A7V0IYX3-F1
#
_entry.id   AF-A0A7V0IYX3-F1
#
_cell.length_a   1.000
_cell.length_b   1.000
_cell.length_c   1.000
_cell.angle_alpha   90.00
_cell.angle_beta   90.00
_cell.angle_gamma   90.00
#
_symmetry.space_group_name_H-M   'P 1'
#
loop_
_entity.id
_entity.type
_entity.pdbx_description
1 polymer ?
#
loop_
_entity_poly.entity_id
_entity_poly.type
_entity_poly.pdbx_seq_one_letter_code
_entity_poly.pdbx_strand_id
1 'polypeptide(L)' 'MTVSLTDQIIHKLNRAAELYHRLIVVVAPAGAGKTTALQAVKERTGAPMVNVNIKLSRRLRKNALGR' A
#
# COMPACT_ATOMS: atom_id res chain seq x y z
N MET A 1 11.83 -2.20 21.53
CA MET A 1 11.15 -1.10 20.83
C MET A 1 10.36 -1.71 19.68
N THR A 2 9.03 -1.55 19.65
CA THR A 2 8.18 -2.12 18.59
C THR A 2 8.21 -1.24 17.35
N VAL A 3 8.65 -1.78 16.20
CA VAL A 3 8.64 -1.06 14.93
C VAL A 3 7.19 -0.84 14.48
N SER A 4 6.80 0.42 14.24
CA SER A 4 5.43 0.73 13.83
C SER A 4 5.08 0.11 12.47
N LEU A 5 3.80 -0.18 12.23
CA LEU A 5 3.34 -0.67 10.92
C LEU A 5 3.72 0.31 9.79
N THR A 6 3.66 1.61 10.07
CA THR A 6 4.09 2.68 9.16
C THR A 6 5.56 2.55 8.79
N ASP A 7 6.45 2.33 9.77
CA ASP A 7 7.89 2.17 9.51
C ASP A 7 8.18 0.92 8.69
N GLN A 8 7.46 -0.18 8.97
CA GLN A 8 7.59 -1.41 8.20
C GLN A 8 7.17 -1.20 6.73
N ILE A 9 6.07 -0.47 6.49
CA ILE A 9 5.60 -0.16 5.13
C ILE A 9 6.61 0.73 4.41
N ILE A 10 7.12 1.80 5.02
CA ILE A 10 8.11 2.69 4.40
C ILE A 10 9.39 1.93 4.06
N HIS A 11 9.87 1.08 4.96
CA HIS A 11 11.05 0.25 4.70
C HIS A 11 10.84 -0.69 3.50
N LYS A 12 9.67 -1.34 3.42
CA LYS A 12 9.33 -2.21 2.29
C LYS A 12 9.10 -1.43 0.99
N LEU A 13 8.57 -0.21 1.05
CA LEU A 13 8.42 0.68 -0.10
C LEU A 13 9.78 1.03 -0.71
N ASN A 14 10.76 1.41 0.11
CA ASN A 14 12.10 1.72 -0.37
C ASN A 14 12.75 0.52 -1.07
N ARG A 15 12.56 -0.70 -0.53
CA ARG A 15 13.02 -1.94 -1.17
C ARG A 15 12.27 -2.26 -2.45
N ALA A 16 10.95 -2.08 -2.47
CA ALA A 16 10.14 -2.33 -3.65
C ALA A 16 10.45 -1.34 -4.78
N ALA A 17 10.92 -0.12 -4.47
CA ALA A 17 11.32 0.85 -5.48
C ALA A 17 12.47 0.35 -6.38
N GLU A 18 13.32 -0.55 -5.87
CA GLU A 18 14.42 -1.17 -6.60
C GLU A 18 13.96 -2.34 -7.50
N LEU A 19 12.73 -2.82 -7.34
CA LEU A 19 12.19 -3.95 -8.09
C LEU A 19 11.48 -3.52 -9.38
N TYR A 20 11.50 -4.43 -10.36
CA TYR A 20 10.73 -4.29 -11.60
C TYR A 20 9.22 -4.30 -11.32
N HIS A 21 8.75 -5.14 -10.41
CA HIS A 21 7.36 -5.18 -9.94
C HIS A 21 7.25 -4.65 -8.51
N ARG A 22 6.40 -3.64 -8.31
CA ARG A 22 6.32 -2.86 -7.06
C ARG A 22 4.97 -3.02 -6.36
N LEU A 23 4.62 -4.24 -6.00
CA LEU A 23 3.39 -4.56 -5.27
C LEU A 23 3.71 -4.91 -3.81
N ILE A 24 3.05 -4.22 -2.88
CA ILE A 24 3.12 -4.53 -1.45
C ILE A 24 1.71 -4.86 -0.97
N VAL A 25 1.56 -5.99 -0.26
CA VAL A 25 0.30 -6.41 0.35
C VAL A 25 0.43 -6.31 1.86
N VAL A 26 -0.41 -5.47 2.49
CA VAL A 26 -0.45 -5.32 3.95
C VAL A 26 -1.58 -6.17 4.51
N VAL A 27 -1.23 -7.24 5.23
CA VAL A 27 -2.17 -8.14 5.88
C VAL A 27 -2.10 -7.93 7.38
N ALA A 28 -3.24 -7.64 8.01
CA ALA A 28 -3.37 -7.54 9.45
C ALA A 28 -4.82 -7.82 9.86
N PRO A 29 -5.09 -8.19 11.12
CA PRO A 29 -6.45 -8.36 11.63
C PRO A 29 -7.35 -7.12 11.40
N ALA A 30 -8.67 -7.34 11.46
CA ALA A 30 -9.63 -6.22 11.47
C ALA A 30 -9.32 -5.29 12.67
N GLY A 31 -9.47 -3.98 12.50
CA GLY A 31 -9.17 -3.01 13.55
C GLY A 31 -7.69 -2.73 13.83
N ALA A 32 -6.74 -3.45 13.21
CA ALA A 32 -5.29 -3.27 13.45
C ALA A 32 -4.67 -1.97 12.88
N GLY A 33 -5.48 -0.97 12.51
CA GLY A 33 -4.99 0.34 12.09
C GLY A 33 -4.38 0.41 10.68
N LYS A 34 -4.63 -0.56 9.79
CA LYS A 34 -4.09 -0.57 8.40
C LYS A 34 -4.31 0.76 7.67
N THR A 35 -5.53 1.29 7.73
CA THR A 35 -5.88 2.57 7.07
C THR A 35 -5.11 3.74 7.68
N THR A 36 -5.01 3.80 9.01
CA THR A 36 -4.25 4.82 9.73
C THR A 36 -2.75 4.76 9.38
N ALA A 37 -2.18 3.55 9.29
CA ALA A 37 -0.80 3.36 8.89
C ALA A 37 -0.55 3.84 7.45
N LEU A 38 -1.45 3.53 6.50
CA LEU A 38 -1.34 4.00 5.12
C LEU A 38 -1.48 5.53 5.00
N GLN A 39 -2.32 6.16 5.83
CA GLN A 39 -2.40 7.63 5.91
C GLN A 39 -1.09 8.23 6.43
N ALA A 40 -0.51 7.66 7.48
CA ALA A 40 0.79 8.11 7.99
C ALA A 40 1.92 7.92 6.97
N VAL A 41 1.88 6.86 6.15
CA VAL A 41 2.81 6.68 5.02
C VAL A 41 2.65 7.80 3.99
N LYS A 42 1.42 8.15 3.61
CA LYS A 42 1.13 9.28 2.71
C LYS A 42 1.73 10.58 3.25
N GLU A 43 1.50 10.89 4.52
CA GLU A 43 2.02 12.10 5.16
C GLU A 43 3.55 12.13 5.18
N ARG A 44 4.20 11.00 5.50
CA ARG A 44 5.67 10.93 5.62
C ARG A 44 6.40 10.87 4.29
N THR A 45 5.76 10.36 3.24
CA THR A 45 6.38 10.21 1.91
C THR A 45 6.00 11.33 0.95
N GLY A 46 4.94 12.10 1.25
CA GLY A 46 4.36 13.06 0.32
C GLY A 46 3.68 12.42 -0.90
N ALA A 47 3.58 11.08 -0.95
CA ALA A 47 3.03 10.37 -2.09
C ALA A 47 1.51 10.52 -2.17
N PRO A 48 0.92 10.62 -3.38
CA PRO A 48 -0.53 10.64 -3.54
C PRO A 48 -1.13 9.29 -3.12
N MET A 49 -2.18 9.33 -2.28
CA MET A 49 -2.90 8.14 -1.82
C MET A 49 -4.27 8.07 -2.50
N VAL A 50 -4.47 7.06 -3.35
CA VAL A 50 -5.75 6.79 -4.01
C VAL A 50 -6.38 5.55 -3.40
N ASN A 51 -7.47 5.72 -2.64
CA ASN A 51 -8.24 4.60 -2.11
C ASN A 51 -9.31 4.17 -3.13
N VAL A 52 -9.11 3.03 -3.76
CA VAL A 52 -10.06 2.47 -4.74
C VAL A 52 -10.94 1.40 -4.09
N ASN A 53 -12.26 1.50 -4.28
CA ASN A 53 -13.19 0.45 -3.85
C ASN A 53 -12.82 -0.90 -4.52
N ILE A 54 -13.08 -2.03 -3.84
CA ILE A 54 -12.81 -3.37 -4.37
C ILE A 54 -13.53 -3.67 -5.70
N LYS A 55 -14.70 -3.07 -5.94
CA LYS A 55 -15.42 -3.16 -7.23
C LYS A 55 -14.64 -2.47 -8.35
N LEU A 56 -14.01 -1.34 -8.07
CA LEU A 56 -13.19 -0.58 -9.01
C LEU A 56 -11.81 -1.24 -9.20
N SER A 57 -11.17 -1.70 -8.12
CA SER A 57 -9.91 -2.45 -8.14
C SER A 57 -9.98 -3.67 -9.06
N ARG A 58 -11.10 -4.41 -9.00
CA ARG A 58 -11.36 -5.55 -9.89
C ARG A 58 -11.47 -5.17 -11.36
N ARG A 59 -11.99 -3.98 -11.67
CA ARG A 59 -12.11 -3.47 -13.05
C ARG A 59 -10.77 -2.98 -13.60
N LEU A 60 -10.00 -2.25 -12.79
CA LEU A 60 -8.66 -1.79 -13.16
C LEU A 60 -7.72 -2.96 -13.47
N ARG A 61 -7.80 -4.06 -12.71
CA ARG A 61 -7.05 -5.28 -13.00
C ARG A 61 -7.38 -5.89 -14.38
N LYS A 62 -8.64 -5.80 -14.84
CA LYS A 62 -9.04 -6.37 -16.14
C LYS A 62 -8.44 -5.58 -17.31
N ASN A 63 -8.35 -4.26 -17.21
CA ASN A 63 -7.81 -3.42 -18.28
C ASN A 63 -6.26 -3.38 -18.31
N ALA A 64 -5.58 -3.80 -17.24
CA ALA A 64 -4.12 -3.89 -17.20
C ALA A 64 -3.56 -5.11 -17.97
N LEU A 65 -4.41 -6.07 -18.31
CA LEU A 65 -4.10 -7.20 -19.18
C LEU A 65 -4.86 -6.93 -20.48
N GLY A 66 -4.26 -6.17 -21.40
CA GLY A 66 -4.88 -5.78 -22.67
C GLY A 66 -5.65 -6.93 -23.33
N ARG A 67 -6.96 -6.91 -23.16
CA ARG A 67 -8.00 -7.62 -23.90
C ARG A 67 -9.27 -6.78 -23.83
#